data_AF-A0A7L0YCR9-F1
#
_entry.id   AF-A0A7L0YCR9-F1
#
_cell.length_a   1.000
_cell.length_b   1.000
_cell.length_c   1.000
_cell.angle_alpha   90.00
_cell.angle_beta   90.00
_cell.angle_gamma   90.00
#
_symmetry.space_group_name_H-M   'P 1'
#
loop_
_entity.id
_entity.type
_entity.pdbx_description
1 polymer ?
#
loop_
_entity_poly.entity_id
_entity_poly.type
_entity_poly.pdbx_seq_one_letter_code
_entity_poly.pdbx_strand_id
1 'polypeptide(L)'
;LEKMTDLVAVWEVALSDGVHKIEFEHGTTSGKRVVYVDGKEEIRREWMFKLVGKETFTVGATKTKAAINIDAVSGFAYEYTLEINGKSLKQYIENRLKTTNTWILNLGGTDYRIVLEKDTMDVWCNGQKMETAGEFVEDGTETHFTVADHSCCIKAVSSGKRKEGIIHTLIVDNREIPEAVE
;
A
#
# COMPACT_ATOMS: atom_id res chain seq x y z
N LEU A 1 -3.16 -13.73 24.58
CA LEU A 1 -3.92 -12.96 23.57
C LEU A 1 -5.12 -12.38 24.31
N GLU A 2 -5.11 -11.08 24.61
CA GLU A 2 -6.35 -10.43 25.08
C GLU A 2 -7.41 -10.58 23.98
N LYS A 3 -8.64 -10.89 24.39
CA LYS A 3 -9.75 -11.10 23.48
C LYS A 3 -10.18 -9.71 22.97
N MET A 4 -10.11 -9.46 21.66
CA MET A 4 -10.63 -8.22 21.06
C MET A 4 -12.16 -8.23 21.14
N THR A 5 -12.74 -7.80 22.26
CA THR A 5 -14.17 -7.93 22.54
C THR A 5 -15.05 -6.96 21.74
N ASP A 6 -14.48 -5.84 21.29
CA ASP A 6 -15.20 -4.77 20.60
C ASP A 6 -14.73 -4.59 19.15
N LEU A 7 -14.21 -5.65 18.51
CA LEU A 7 -13.78 -5.62 17.11
C LEU A 7 -14.98 -5.37 16.19
N VAL A 8 -14.96 -4.26 15.45
CA VAL A 8 -16.07 -3.83 14.59
C VAL A 8 -15.72 -3.81 13.10
N ALA A 9 -14.43 -3.77 12.76
CA ALA A 9 -13.98 -3.78 11.38
C ALA A 9 -12.57 -4.35 11.21
N VAL A 10 -12.35 -4.97 10.06
CA VAL A 10 -11.05 -5.49 9.61
C VAL A 10 -10.89 -5.14 8.14
N TRP A 11 -9.71 -4.63 7.78
CA TRP A 11 -9.33 -4.36 6.39
C TRP A 11 -7.97 -4.99 6.11
N GLU A 12 -7.82 -5.51 4.88
CA GLU A 12 -6.52 -5.87 4.32
C GLU A 12 -6.19 -4.88 3.20
N VAL A 13 -5.02 -4.27 3.27
CA VAL A 13 -4.58 -3.22 2.34
C VAL A 13 -3.24 -3.60 1.75
N ALA A 14 -3.21 -3.75 0.42
CA ALA A 14 -1.97 -3.97 -0.31
C ALA A 14 -1.28 -2.62 -0.59
N LEU A 15 -0.20 -2.36 0.13
CA LEU A 15 0.72 -1.23 -0.08
C LEU A 15 1.95 -1.67 -0.88
N SER A 16 2.84 -0.73 -1.19
CA SER A 16 4.10 -1.02 -1.87
C SER A 16 4.98 -1.95 -1.02
N ASP A 17 4.97 -1.73 0.30
CA ASP A 17 5.75 -2.47 1.27
C ASP A 17 5.10 -3.78 1.75
N GLY A 18 3.93 -4.15 1.21
CA GLY A 18 3.30 -5.44 1.48
C GLY A 18 1.79 -5.34 1.73
N VAL A 19 1.20 -6.47 2.10
CA VAL A 19 -0.20 -6.51 2.55
C VAL A 19 -0.23 -6.28 4.05
N HIS A 20 -0.99 -5.29 4.48
CA HIS A 20 -1.14 -4.92 5.89
C HIS A 20 -2.56 -5.19 6.37
N LYS A 21 -2.67 -5.76 7.56
CA LYS A 21 -3.96 -6.01 8.22
C LYS A 21 -4.24 -4.91 9.22
N ILE A 22 -5.39 -4.25 9.08
CA ILE A 22 -5.85 -3.18 9.96
C ILE A 22 -7.10 -3.65 10.69
N GLU A 23 -7.09 -3.56 12.02
CA GLU A 23 -8.19 -3.99 12.88
C GLU A 23 -8.64 -2.81 13.74
N PHE A 24 -9.95 -2.64 13.89
CA PHE A 24 -10.52 -1.55 14.66
C PHE A 24 -11.52 -2.03 15.70
N GLU A 25 -11.25 -1.67 16.95
CA GLU A 25 -12.19 -1.83 18.06
C GLU A 25 -12.93 -0.52 18.33
N HIS A 26 -14.25 -0.61 18.52
CA HIS A 26 -15.07 0.53 18.95
C HIS A 26 -16.12 0.11 19.99
N GLY A 27 -15.90 0.51 21.24
CA GLY A 27 -16.86 0.29 22.33
C GLY A 27 -17.94 1.36 22.33
N THR A 28 -19.16 1.03 21.90
CA THR A 28 -20.26 2.00 21.77
C THR A 28 -20.84 2.48 23.11
N THR A 29 -20.51 1.83 24.23
CA THR A 29 -20.89 2.30 25.58
C THR A 29 -19.86 3.25 26.20
N SER A 30 -18.56 2.99 26.01
CA SER A 30 -17.46 3.77 26.59
C SER A 30 -16.85 4.80 25.63
N GLY A 31 -17.13 4.68 24.34
CA GLY A 31 -16.40 5.35 23.27
C GLY A 31 -14.96 4.88 23.11
N LYS A 32 -14.60 3.71 23.66
CA LYS A 32 -13.27 3.12 23.49
C LYS A 32 -12.95 2.96 22.01
N ARG A 33 -11.75 3.36 21.57
CA ARG A 33 -11.25 3.13 20.21
C ARG A 33 -9.86 2.53 20.25
N VAL A 34 -9.63 1.44 19.53
CA VAL A 34 -8.29 0.85 19.39
C VAL A 34 -8.04 0.51 17.93
N VAL A 35 -6.91 0.97 17.38
CA VAL A 35 -6.47 0.64 16.03
C VAL A 35 -5.25 -0.25 16.14
N TYR A 36 -5.29 -1.40 15.47
CA TYR A 36 -4.14 -2.27 15.30
C TYR A 36 -3.72 -2.32 13.83
N VAL A 37 -2.42 -2.30 13.58
CA VAL A 37 -1.81 -2.53 12.27
C VAL A 37 -0.85 -3.69 12.42
N ASP A 38 -1.05 -4.76 11.65
CA ASP A 38 -0.27 -6.01 11.70
C ASP A 38 -0.15 -6.59 13.12
N GLY A 39 -1.24 -6.51 13.88
CA GLY A 39 -1.32 -6.98 15.27
C GLY A 39 -0.64 -6.06 16.29
N LYS A 40 -0.04 -4.95 15.88
CA LYS A 40 0.53 -3.93 16.76
C LYS A 40 -0.47 -2.79 16.98
N GLU A 41 -0.65 -2.40 18.23
CA GLU A 41 -1.47 -1.24 18.59
C GLU A 41 -0.82 0.06 18.13
N GLU A 42 -1.53 0.83 17.31
CA GLU A 42 -1.10 2.16 16.83
C GLU A 42 -1.87 3.30 17.52
N ILE A 43 -3.13 3.05 17.91
CA ILE A 43 -3.96 4.02 18.63
C ILE A 43 -4.71 3.30 19.75
N ARG A 44 -4.75 3.91 20.93
CA ARG A 44 -5.70 3.57 22.01
C ARG A 44 -6.32 4.80 22.62
N ARG A 45 -7.65 4.80 22.65
CA ARG A 45 -8.50 5.73 23.41
C ARG A 45 -9.34 4.89 24.33
N GLU A 46 -9.08 4.96 25.63
CA GLU A 46 -9.80 4.12 26.60
C GLU A 46 -11.25 4.58 26.81
N TRP A 47 -11.51 5.88 26.64
CA TRP A 47 -12.83 6.46 26.82
C TRP A 47 -13.01 7.71 25.95
N MET A 48 -14.19 7.85 25.34
CA MET A 48 -14.60 9.04 24.60
C MET A 48 -16.10 9.30 24.76
N PHE A 49 -16.48 10.56 24.98
CA PHE A 49 -17.90 10.93 25.02
C PHE A 49 -18.58 10.84 23.64
N LYS A 50 -17.86 11.22 22.58
CA LYS A 50 -18.37 11.24 21.21
C LYS A 50 -18.04 9.94 20.49
N LEU A 51 -19.06 9.25 19.99
CA LEU A 51 -18.91 7.95 19.32
C LEU A 51 -18.54 8.10 17.83
N VAL A 52 -18.97 9.16 17.16
CA VAL A 52 -18.58 9.48 15.76
C VAL A 52 -17.30 10.30 15.69
N GLY A 53 -16.60 10.27 14.56
CA GLY A 53 -15.38 11.05 14.35
C GLY A 53 -14.36 10.35 13.46
N LYS A 54 -13.09 10.69 13.65
CA LYS A 54 -11.99 10.21 12.81
C LYS A 54 -10.78 9.90 13.67
N GLU A 55 -10.15 8.74 13.43
CA GLU A 55 -8.82 8.40 13.95
C GLU A 55 -7.83 8.37 12.78
N THR A 56 -6.65 8.98 12.95
CA THR A 56 -5.61 9.06 11.90
C THR A 56 -4.33 8.42 12.39
N PHE A 57 -3.74 7.56 11.57
CA PHE A 57 -2.55 6.74 11.88
C PHE A 57 -1.71 6.53 10.62
N THR A 58 -0.65 5.73 10.75
CA THR A 58 0.22 5.35 9.63
C THR A 58 0.33 3.84 9.49
N VAL A 59 0.47 3.35 8.27
CA VAL A 59 0.55 1.93 7.94
C VAL A 59 1.88 1.65 7.24
N GLY A 60 2.50 0.53 7.62
CA GLY A 60 3.70 0.01 6.96
C GLY A 60 4.97 0.83 7.20
N ALA A 61 6.06 0.35 6.60
CA ALA A 61 7.38 0.97 6.57
C ALA A 61 7.38 2.33 5.85
N THR A 62 6.50 2.50 4.86
CA THR A 62 6.29 3.78 4.15
C THR A 62 5.63 4.86 5.01
N LYS A 63 5.11 4.49 6.19
CA LYS A 63 4.27 5.35 7.04
C LYS A 63 3.12 5.97 6.23
N THR A 64 2.50 5.17 5.36
CA THR A 64 1.38 5.60 4.52
C THR A 64 0.26 6.11 5.41
N LYS A 65 -0.24 7.32 5.13
CA LYS A 65 -1.27 7.95 5.97
C LYS A 65 -2.59 7.21 5.81
N ALA A 66 -3.18 6.83 6.93
CA ALA A 66 -4.47 6.17 6.98
C ALA A 66 -5.40 6.85 7.97
N ALA A 67 -6.70 6.73 7.74
CA ALA A 67 -7.68 7.17 8.71
C ALA A 67 -8.93 6.31 8.70
N ILE A 68 -9.52 6.12 9.87
CA ILE A 68 -10.82 5.46 10.03
C ILE A 68 -11.84 6.55 10.38
N ASN A 69 -12.85 6.71 9.55
CA ASN A 69 -14.02 7.52 9.84
C ASN A 69 -15.11 6.66 10.47
N ILE A 70 -15.80 7.23 11.46
CA ILE A 70 -16.89 6.62 12.21
C ILE A 70 -18.09 7.52 12.03
N ASP A 71 -19.08 7.04 11.28
CA ASP A 71 -20.28 7.78 10.94
C ASP A 71 -21.50 7.12 11.55
N ALA A 72 -22.44 7.93 12.07
CA ALA A 72 -23.70 7.41 12.55
C ALA A 72 -24.62 7.14 11.37
N VAL A 73 -25.22 5.95 11.33
CA VAL A 73 -26.22 5.57 10.33
C VAL A 73 -27.56 5.29 11.01
N SER A 74 -28.61 5.11 10.20
CA SER A 74 -29.96 4.85 10.71
C SER A 74 -30.01 3.62 11.62
N GLY A 75 -30.89 3.63 12.63
CA GLY A 75 -31.07 2.47 13.51
C GLY A 75 -30.07 2.36 14.67
N PHE A 76 -29.48 3.48 15.12
CA PHE A 76 -28.48 3.52 16.20
C PHE A 76 -27.21 2.68 15.90
N ALA A 77 -26.88 2.53 14.61
CA ALA A 77 -25.70 1.82 14.16
C ALA A 77 -24.61 2.81 13.70
N TYR A 78 -23.40 2.28 13.52
CA TYR A 78 -22.25 3.02 13.04
C TYR A 78 -21.67 2.34 11.80
N GLU A 79 -21.20 3.14 10.86
CA GLU A 79 -20.41 2.71 9.71
C GLU A 79 -18.95 3.09 9.92
N TYR A 80 -18.05 2.23 9.46
CA TYR A 80 -16.60 2.40 9.57
C TYR A 80 -15.99 2.41 8.18
N THR A 81 -15.35 3.51 7.82
CA THR A 81 -14.70 3.64 6.51
C THR A 81 -13.21 3.89 6.68
N LEU A 82 -12.40 3.06 6.03
CA LEU A 82 -10.96 3.26 5.93
C LEU A 82 -10.60 4.14 4.71
N GLU A 83 -9.80 5.15 4.98
CA GLU A 83 -9.13 5.99 3.99
C GLU A 83 -7.64 5.69 3.97
N ILE A 84 -7.06 5.56 2.77
CA ILE A 84 -5.61 5.47 2.53
C ILE A 84 -5.21 6.66 1.67
N ASN A 85 -4.25 7.46 2.14
CA ASN A 85 -3.83 8.72 1.52
C ASN A 85 -5.00 9.66 1.17
N GLY A 86 -6.00 9.73 2.06
CA GLY A 86 -7.19 10.58 1.90
C GLY A 86 -8.19 10.10 0.85
N LYS A 87 -8.05 8.88 0.33
CA LYS A 87 -9.00 8.24 -0.58
C LYS A 87 -9.67 7.07 0.11
N SER A 88 -10.95 6.81 -0.20
CA SER A 88 -11.60 5.58 0.30
C SER A 88 -10.87 4.35 -0.22
N LEU A 89 -10.93 3.22 0.49
CA LEU A 89 -10.27 1.99 0.07
C LEU A 89 -10.63 1.59 -1.38
N LYS A 90 -11.89 1.74 -1.78
CA LYS A 90 -12.33 1.48 -3.16
C LYS A 90 -11.59 2.37 -4.17
N GLN A 91 -11.54 3.68 -3.91
CA GLN A 91 -10.82 4.63 -4.76
C GLN A 91 -9.30 4.42 -4.74
N TYR A 92 -8.76 3.94 -3.63
CA TYR A 92 -7.34 3.59 -3.52
C TYR A 92 -7.01 2.42 -4.45
N ILE A 93 -7.78 1.33 -4.38
CA ILE A 93 -7.62 0.14 -5.24
C ILE A 93 -7.71 0.55 -6.73
N GLU A 94 -8.73 1.31 -7.11
CA GLU A 94 -8.90 1.79 -8.50
C GLU A 94 -7.75 2.70 -8.98
N ASN A 95 -7.09 3.43 -8.09
CA ASN A 95 -5.98 4.32 -8.44
C ASN A 95 -4.62 3.62 -8.45
N ARG A 96 -4.50 2.44 -7.84
CA ARG A 96 -3.22 1.76 -7.64
C ARG A 96 -2.50 1.45 -8.95
N LEU A 97 -3.24 1.04 -9.98
CA LEU A 97 -2.70 0.83 -11.33
C LEU A 97 -2.13 2.12 -11.96
N LYS A 98 -2.63 3.29 -11.56
CA LYS A 98 -2.16 4.59 -12.06
C LYS A 98 -0.90 5.06 -11.34
N THR A 99 -0.77 4.72 -10.06
CA THR A 99 0.31 5.24 -9.19
C THR A 99 1.45 4.26 -8.99
N THR A 100 1.24 2.98 -9.30
CA THR A 100 2.25 1.93 -9.19
C THR A 100 2.32 1.07 -10.43
N ASN A 101 3.46 0.41 -10.65
CA ASN A 101 3.56 -0.79 -11.47
C ASN A 101 4.00 -1.95 -10.56
N THR A 102 3.44 -3.14 -10.76
CA THR A 102 3.78 -4.32 -9.96
C THR A 102 4.18 -5.48 -10.86
N TRP A 103 5.23 -6.20 -10.49
CA TRP A 103 5.69 -7.41 -11.17
C TRP A 103 5.81 -8.54 -10.17
N ILE A 104 5.37 -9.73 -10.58
CA ILE A 104 5.54 -10.97 -9.84
C ILE A 104 6.36 -11.91 -10.71
N LEU A 105 7.48 -12.38 -10.19
CA LEU A 105 8.42 -13.21 -10.92
C LEU A 105 9.05 -14.27 -10.02
N ASN A 106 9.41 -15.41 -10.59
CA ASN A 106 10.11 -16.47 -9.90
C ASN A 106 11.59 -16.46 -10.31
N LEU A 107 12.50 -16.31 -9.35
CA LEU A 107 13.95 -16.39 -9.55
C LEU A 107 14.48 -17.52 -8.68
N GLY A 108 15.06 -18.54 -9.32
CA GLY A 108 15.66 -19.68 -8.61
C GLY A 108 14.69 -20.45 -7.71
N GLY A 109 13.40 -20.50 -8.04
CA GLY A 109 12.37 -21.17 -7.24
C GLY A 109 11.76 -20.31 -6.13
N THR A 110 12.20 -19.06 -5.98
CA THR A 110 11.64 -18.09 -5.02
C THR A 110 10.80 -17.05 -5.75
N ASP A 111 9.59 -16.80 -5.25
CA ASP A 111 8.72 -15.75 -5.77
C ASP A 111 9.13 -14.38 -5.21
N TYR A 112 9.19 -13.40 -6.10
CA TYR A 112 9.48 -12.01 -5.80
C TYR A 112 8.34 -11.13 -6.29
N ARG A 113 8.01 -10.13 -5.48
CA ARG A 113 7.06 -9.06 -5.78
C ARG A 113 7.83 -7.75 -5.84
N ILE A 114 7.97 -7.21 -7.05
CA ILE A 114 8.62 -5.93 -7.31
C ILE A 114 7.54 -4.87 -7.53
N VAL A 115 7.64 -3.73 -6.84
CA VAL A 115 6.73 -2.60 -7.01
C VAL A 115 7.52 -1.34 -7.31
N LEU A 116 7.11 -0.61 -8.34
CA LEU A 116 7.55 0.76 -8.60
C LEU A 116 6.46 1.73 -8.15
N GLU A 117 6.80 2.67 -7.28
CA GLU A 117 5.98 3.85 -7.04
C GLU A 117 6.32 4.94 -8.08
N LYS A 118 5.36 5.29 -8.95
CA LYS A 118 5.60 6.20 -10.10
C LYS A 118 5.90 7.65 -9.68
N ASP A 119 5.41 8.07 -8.51
CA ASP A 119 5.57 9.45 -8.04
C ASP A 119 6.94 9.66 -7.34
N THR A 120 7.37 8.69 -6.53
CA THR A 120 8.62 8.75 -5.77
C THR A 120 9.79 8.11 -6.52
N MET A 121 9.49 7.29 -7.54
CA MET A 121 10.41 6.39 -8.22
C MET A 121 11.05 5.35 -7.29
N ASP A 122 10.46 5.12 -6.13
CA ASP A 122 10.93 4.10 -5.18
C ASP A 122 10.62 2.69 -5.71
N VAL A 123 11.63 1.82 -5.64
CA VAL A 123 11.51 0.41 -5.97
C VAL A 123 11.44 -0.41 -4.69
N TRP A 124 10.47 -1.31 -4.62
CA TRP A 124 10.26 -2.23 -3.50
C TRP A 124 10.39 -3.66 -3.99
N CYS A 125 11.04 -4.52 -3.20
CA CYS A 125 11.09 -5.96 -3.44
C CYS A 125 10.66 -6.69 -2.16
N ASN A 126 9.59 -7.50 -2.24
CA ASN A 126 9.03 -8.24 -1.10
C ASN A 126 8.83 -7.37 0.15
N GLY A 127 8.41 -6.13 -0.06
CA GLY A 127 8.14 -5.18 1.00
C GLY A 127 9.34 -4.38 1.51
N GLN A 128 10.54 -4.64 0.98
CA GLN A 128 11.75 -3.91 1.32
C GLN A 128 12.10 -2.89 0.24
N LYS A 129 12.38 -1.65 0.66
CA LYS A 129 12.82 -0.60 -0.26
C LYS A 129 14.23 -0.94 -0.76
N MET A 130 14.40 -0.90 -2.08
CA MET A 130 15.65 -1.23 -2.75
C MET A 130 16.58 -0.02 -2.85
N GLU A 131 17.88 -0.27 -2.78
CA GLU A 131 18.88 0.69 -3.27
C GLU A 131 18.89 0.66 -4.80
N THR A 132 18.84 1.83 -5.42
CA THR A 132 18.73 1.97 -6.88
C THR A 132 19.76 2.96 -7.42
N ALA A 133 20.15 2.76 -8.67
CA ALA A 133 20.99 3.69 -9.44
C ALA A 133 20.26 4.10 -10.72
N GLY A 134 20.10 5.40 -10.92
CA GLY A 134 19.46 5.95 -12.12
C GLY A 134 20.45 6.27 -13.23
N GLU A 135 20.11 5.91 -14.46
CA GLU A 135 20.85 6.22 -15.68
C GLU A 135 19.93 6.87 -16.73
N PHE A 136 20.41 7.91 -17.41
CA PHE A 136 19.71 8.50 -18.56
C PHE A 136 20.17 7.79 -19.82
N VAL A 137 19.23 7.25 -20.58
CA VAL A 137 19.47 6.57 -21.86
C VAL A 137 18.82 7.33 -23.00
N GLU A 138 19.14 6.98 -24.24
CA GLU A 138 18.69 7.71 -25.43
C GLU A 138 17.15 7.85 -25.52
N ASP A 139 16.41 6.82 -25.07
CA ASP A 139 14.96 6.75 -25.16
C ASP A 139 14.23 6.89 -23.81
N GLY A 140 14.93 7.23 -22.73
CA GLY A 140 14.30 7.34 -21.42
C GLY A 140 15.26 7.31 -20.22
N THR A 141 14.80 6.69 -19.14
CA THR A 141 15.62 6.47 -17.94
C THR A 141 15.61 5.01 -17.54
N GLU A 142 16.72 4.54 -17.04
CA GLU A 142 16.88 3.21 -16.47
C GLU A 142 17.14 3.31 -14.97
N THR A 143 16.45 2.49 -14.18
CA THR A 143 16.61 2.40 -12.72
C THR A 143 17.12 1.01 -12.40
N HIS A 144 18.41 0.91 -12.10
CA HIS A 144 19.10 -0.35 -11.85
C HIS A 144 19.06 -0.72 -10.38
N PHE A 145 18.88 -2.02 -10.10
CA PHE A 145 18.92 -2.61 -8.76
C PHE A 145 19.23 -4.11 -8.87
N THR A 146 19.50 -4.75 -7.75
CA THR A 146 19.84 -6.18 -7.72
C THR A 146 18.83 -6.92 -6.85
N VAL A 147 18.34 -8.07 -7.31
CA VAL A 147 17.51 -8.98 -6.50
C VAL A 147 18.22 -10.33 -6.45
N ALA A 148 18.58 -10.76 -5.24
CA ALA A 148 19.51 -11.87 -5.03
C ALA A 148 20.81 -11.65 -5.83
N ASP A 149 21.10 -12.49 -6.82
CA ASP A 149 22.27 -12.39 -7.70
C ASP A 149 21.90 -11.94 -9.13
N HIS A 150 20.67 -11.48 -9.35
CA HIS A 150 20.15 -11.10 -10.66
C HIS A 150 20.19 -9.58 -10.88
N SER A 151 20.66 -9.19 -12.06
CA SER A 151 20.68 -7.79 -12.47
C SER A 151 19.29 -7.38 -12.96
N CYS A 152 18.73 -6.35 -12.32
CA CYS A 152 17.40 -5.84 -12.63
C CYS A 152 17.49 -4.38 -13.08
N CYS A 153 16.64 -4.02 -14.03
CA CYS A 153 16.46 -2.65 -14.47
C CYS A 153 14.98 -2.38 -14.71
N ILE A 154 14.47 -1.25 -14.21
CA ILE A 154 13.19 -0.70 -14.67
C ILE A 154 13.50 0.38 -15.70
N LYS A 155 13.10 0.13 -16.95
CA LYS A 155 13.22 1.08 -18.04
C LYS A 155 11.94 1.91 -18.13
N ALA A 156 12.07 3.22 -18.12
CA ALA A 156 10.97 4.18 -18.26
C ALA A 156 11.09 4.90 -19.61
N VAL A 157 10.17 4.64 -20.52
CA VAL A 157 10.16 5.20 -21.88
C VAL A 157 8.91 6.05 -22.08
N SER A 158 9.07 7.22 -22.69
CA SER A 158 7.93 8.03 -23.10
C SER A 158 7.15 7.32 -24.21
N SER A 159 5.86 7.07 -24.00
CA SER A 159 5.01 6.44 -25.02
C SER A 159 4.83 7.30 -26.29
N GLY A 160 5.26 8.57 -26.27
CA GLY A 160 5.03 9.53 -27.35
C GLY A 160 3.56 9.94 -27.51
N LYS A 161 2.62 9.27 -26.83
CA LYS A 161 1.19 9.57 -26.84
C LYS A 161 0.79 10.26 -25.54
N ARG A 162 0.18 11.44 -25.67
CA ARG A 162 -0.26 12.28 -24.55
C ARG A 162 -1.18 11.57 -23.54
N LYS A 163 -1.88 10.50 -23.93
CA LYS A 163 -2.80 9.72 -23.09
C LYS A 163 -2.17 8.52 -22.38
N GLU A 164 -1.10 7.93 -22.92
CA GLU A 164 -0.50 6.70 -22.37
C GLU A 164 0.64 7.00 -21.39
N GLY A 165 1.24 8.20 -21.44
CA GLY A 165 2.21 8.65 -20.45
C GLY A 165 3.56 7.94 -20.55
N ILE A 166 4.20 7.69 -19.42
CA ILE A 166 5.47 6.95 -19.32
C ILE A 166 5.17 5.47 -19.12
N ILE A 167 5.75 4.62 -19.95
CA ILE A 167 5.67 3.17 -19.84
C ILE A 167 6.88 2.69 -19.06
N HIS A 168 6.64 1.89 -18.02
CA HIS A 168 7.68 1.27 -17.22
C HIS A 168 7.73 -0.23 -17.52
N THR A 169 8.91 -0.73 -17.86
CA THR A 169 9.15 -2.14 -18.17
C THR A 169 10.23 -2.65 -17.22
N LEU A 170 9.92 -3.72 -16.48
CA LEU A 170 10.92 -4.43 -15.69
C LEU A 170 11.69 -5.40 -16.60
N ILE A 171 13.01 -5.36 -16.51
CA ILE A 171 13.94 -6.23 -17.20
C ILE A 171 14.79 -6.93 -16.15
N VAL A 172 14.87 -8.26 -16.21
CA VAL A 172 15.72 -9.08 -15.35
C VAL A 172 16.57 -10.00 -16.23
N ASP A 173 17.89 -9.95 -16.07
CA ASP A 173 18.86 -10.68 -16.91
C ASP A 173 18.56 -10.58 -18.42
N ASN A 174 18.31 -9.37 -18.90
CA ASN A 174 17.95 -9.04 -20.29
C ASN A 174 16.62 -9.65 -20.78
N ARG A 175 15.71 -10.00 -19.86
CA ARG A 175 14.34 -10.46 -20.19
C ARG A 175 13.31 -9.54 -19.60
N GLU A 176 12.36 -9.11 -20.43
CA GLU A 176 11.22 -8.33 -19.97
C GLU A 176 10.28 -9.18 -19.13
N ILE A 177 9.81 -8.61 -18.03
CA ILE A 177 8.87 -9.22 -17.11
C ILE A 177 7.50 -8.55 -17.30
N PRO A 178 6.43 -9.32 -17.57
CA PRO A 178 5.10 -8.75 -17.73
C PRO A 178 4.58 -8.19 -16.41
N GLU A 179 3.89 -7.05 -16.48
CA GLU A 179 3.23 -6.45 -15.31
C GLU A 179 2.14 -7.38 -14.78
N ALA A 180 2.07 -7.50 -13.45
CA ALA A 180 1.03 -8.23 -12.75
C ALA A 180 -0.24 -7.38 -12.65
N VAL A 181 -1.40 -8.03 -12.81
CA VAL A 181 -2.70 -7.41 -12.53
C VAL A 181 -3.06 -7.71 -11.08
N GLU A 182 -2.95 -6.71 -10.20
CA GLU A 182 -3.44 -6.75 -8.82
C GLU A 182 -4.76 -5.98 -8.66
#